data_AF-A0A526YHP7-F1
#
_entry.id   AF-A0A526YHP7-F1
#
_cell.length_a   1.000
_cell.length_b   1.000
_cell.length_c   1.000
_cell.angle_alpha   90.00
_cell.angle_beta   90.00
_cell.angle_gamma   90.00
#
_symmetry.space_group_name_H-M   'P 1'
#
loop_
_entity.id
_entity.type
_entity.pdbx_description
1 polymer ?
#
loop_
_entity_poly.entity_id
_entity_poly.type
_entity_poly.pdbx_seq_one_letter_code
_entity_poly.pdbx_strand_id
1 'polypeptide(L)'
;ALARAIAPKPKLLLLDEPLSALDAKVRVSLREEIRSIQKKLGITTVFVTHDQEEALSISDRIAVMYGGKAEQVGTPFEIYNRPATKFVANFVGTLNVLEGTVTDAASGKVRVNSQEVSLQGKLNGSKSGDTLSLALRP
;
A
#
# COMPACT_ATOMS: atom_id res chain seq x y z
N ALA A 1 -24.31 10.70 -7.66
CA ALA A 1 -23.31 11.80 -7.67
C ALA A 1 -22.31 11.67 -8.82
N LEU A 2 -21.70 10.50 -9.03
CA LEU A 2 -20.70 10.25 -10.08
C LEU A 2 -21.16 10.66 -11.50
N ALA A 3 -22.36 10.23 -11.92
CA ALA A 3 -22.90 10.59 -13.25
C ALA A 3 -22.97 12.12 -13.47
N ARG A 4 -23.36 12.88 -12.44
CA ARG A 4 -23.38 14.35 -12.48
C ARG A 4 -21.98 14.95 -12.60
N ALA A 5 -20.99 14.36 -11.95
CA ALA A 5 -19.59 14.80 -12.02
C ALA A 5 -18.96 14.54 -13.39
N ILE A 6 -19.39 13.47 -14.07
CA ILE A 6 -18.84 13.05 -15.37
C ILE A 6 -19.58 13.69 -16.56
N ALA A 7 -20.88 14.02 -16.42
CA ALA A 7 -21.70 14.66 -17.45
C ALA A 7 -21.03 15.82 -18.21
N PRO A 8 -20.30 16.76 -17.55
CA PRO A 8 -19.62 17.86 -18.25
C PRO A 8 -18.32 17.46 -18.97
N LYS A 9 -17.95 16.16 -19.00
CA LYS A 9 -16.70 15.64 -19.58
C LYS A 9 -15.45 16.36 -19.04
N PRO A 10 -15.23 16.34 -17.71
CA PRO A 10 -14.09 17.04 -17.12
C PRO A 10 -12.77 16.41 -17.54
N LYS A 11 -11.70 17.21 -17.55
CA LYS A 11 -10.32 16.70 -17.73
C LYS A 11 -9.78 16.04 -16.46
N LEU A 12 -10.30 16.43 -15.30
CA LEU A 12 -9.90 15.97 -13.97
C LEU A 12 -11.14 15.62 -13.15
N LEU A 13 -11.17 14.41 -12.60
CA LEU A 13 -12.20 13.95 -11.67
C LEU A 13 -11.60 13.82 -10.28
N LEU A 14 -12.18 14.50 -9.30
CA LEU A 14 -11.79 14.39 -7.89
C LEU A 14 -12.89 13.63 -7.16
N LEU A 15 -12.53 12.53 -6.50
CA LEU A 15 -13.44 11.70 -5.73
C LEU A 15 -12.92 11.61 -4.29
N ASP A 16 -13.70 12.13 -3.35
CA ASP A 16 -13.36 12.15 -1.93
C ASP A 16 -14.24 11.17 -1.17
N GLU A 17 -13.64 10.09 -0.69
CA GLU A 17 -14.27 8.94 -0.02
C GLU A 17 -15.60 8.49 -0.66
N PRO A 18 -15.66 8.27 -1.99
CA PRO A 18 -16.94 8.13 -2.69
C PRO A 18 -17.72 6.85 -2.34
N LEU A 19 -17.08 5.88 -1.68
CA LEU A 19 -17.64 4.56 -1.37
C LEU A 19 -17.81 4.28 0.14
N SER A 20 -17.43 5.22 1.01
CA SER A 20 -17.38 5.01 2.47
C SER A 20 -18.73 4.69 3.10
N ALA A 21 -19.81 5.25 2.57
CA ALA A 21 -21.18 5.07 3.08
C ALA A 21 -21.90 3.81 2.55
N LEU A 22 -21.21 2.96 1.78
CA LEU A 22 -21.80 1.80 1.11
C LEU A 22 -21.47 0.49 1.82
N ASP A 23 -22.40 -0.47 1.74
CA ASP A 23 -22.14 -1.84 2.17
C ASP A 23 -21.06 -2.50 1.31
N ALA A 24 -20.43 -3.56 1.85
CA ALA A 24 -19.28 -4.20 1.25
C ALA A 24 -19.55 -4.73 -0.18
N LYS A 25 -20.74 -5.28 -0.44
CA LYS A 25 -21.05 -5.88 -1.75
C LYS A 25 -21.24 -4.80 -2.81
N VAL A 26 -21.98 -3.75 -2.48
CA VAL A 26 -22.21 -2.62 -3.37
C VAL A 26 -20.91 -1.84 -3.60
N ARG A 27 -20.08 -1.69 -2.57
CA ARG A 27 -18.75 -1.07 -2.66
C ARG A 27 -17.87 -1.74 -3.71
N VAL A 28 -17.74 -3.06 -3.68
CA VAL A 28 -16.92 -3.81 -4.66
C VAL A 28 -17.44 -3.60 -6.08
N SER A 29 -18.75 -3.72 -6.29
CA SER A 29 -19.35 -3.53 -7.62
C SER A 29 -19.14 -2.10 -8.16
N LEU A 30 -19.37 -1.08 -7.34
CA LEU A 30 -19.17 0.31 -7.75
C LEU A 30 -17.70 0.65 -7.99
N ARG A 31 -16.79 0.03 -7.24
CA ARG A 31 -15.35 0.18 -7.43
C ARG A 31 -14.92 -0.25 -8.84
N GLU A 32 -15.40 -1.41 -9.29
CA GLU A 32 -15.17 -1.91 -10.65
C GLU A 32 -15.79 -1.00 -11.72
N GLU A 33 -17.01 -0.52 -11.47
CA GLU A 33 -17.71 0.37 -12.39
C GLU A 33 -17.00 1.72 -12.54
N ILE A 34 -16.55 2.33 -11.44
CA ILE A 34 -15.74 3.56 -11.45
C ILE A 34 -14.48 3.36 -12.28
N ARG A 35 -13.73 2.26 -12.07
CA ARG A 35 -12.51 1.99 -12.83
C ARG A 35 -12.80 1.81 -14.32
N SER A 36 -13.86 1.08 -14.65
CA SER A 36 -14.28 0.85 -16.03
C SER A 36 -14.63 2.16 -16.75
N ILE A 37 -15.44 3.02 -16.10
CA ILE A 37 -15.84 4.32 -16.64
C ILE A 37 -14.62 5.23 -16.80
N GLN A 38 -13.76 5.31 -15.78
CA GLN A 38 -12.54 6.12 -15.83
C GLN A 38 -11.64 5.72 -17.00
N LYS A 39 -11.38 4.41 -17.18
CA LYS A 39 -10.58 3.88 -18.29
C LYS A 39 -11.22 4.17 -19.65
N LYS A 40 -12.54 3.97 -19.77
CA LYS A 40 -13.27 4.21 -21.03
C LYS A 40 -13.23 5.67 -21.45
N LEU A 41 -13.29 6.60 -20.49
CA LEU A 41 -13.32 8.04 -20.75
C LEU A 41 -11.93 8.68 -20.79
N GLY A 42 -10.89 7.98 -20.33
CA GLY A 42 -9.52 8.52 -20.28
C GLY A 42 -9.37 9.74 -19.37
N ILE A 43 -10.25 9.89 -18.38
CA ILE A 43 -10.25 11.03 -17.47
C ILE A 43 -9.16 10.81 -16.41
N THR A 44 -8.36 11.84 -16.16
CA THR A 44 -7.42 11.82 -15.02
C THR A 44 -8.24 11.89 -13.74
N THR A 45 -8.04 10.94 -12.83
CA THR A 45 -8.83 10.84 -11.61
C THR A 45 -7.94 10.83 -10.39
N VAL A 46 -8.27 11.65 -9.39
CA VAL A 46 -7.71 11.57 -8.03
C VAL A 46 -8.79 10.96 -7.14
N PHE A 47 -8.47 9.84 -6.52
CA PHE A 47 -9.35 9.11 -5.62
C PHE A 47 -8.75 9.16 -4.21
N VAL A 48 -9.48 9.73 -3.26
CA VAL A 48 -9.10 9.81 -1.85
C VAL A 48 -9.94 8.80 -1.08
N THR A 49 -9.27 7.97 -0.27
CA THR A 49 -9.90 6.96 0.56
C THR A 49 -9.00 6.59 1.73
N HIS A 50 -9.61 6.14 2.82
CA HIS A 50 -8.93 5.50 3.94
C HIS A 50 -8.89 3.96 3.79
N ASP A 51 -9.56 3.39 2.78
CA ASP A 51 -9.62 1.95 2.54
C ASP A 51 -8.46 1.49 1.63
N GLN A 52 -7.68 0.55 2.15
CA GLN A 52 -6.48 0.05 1.48
C GLN A 52 -6.82 -0.80 0.25
N GLU A 53 -7.88 -1.61 0.32
CA GLU A 53 -8.30 -2.46 -0.79
C GLU A 53 -8.78 -1.61 -1.96
N GLU A 54 -9.50 -0.53 -1.68
CA GLU A 54 -9.88 0.46 -2.68
C GLU A 54 -8.64 1.01 -3.39
N ALA A 55 -7.70 1.56 -2.62
CA ALA A 55 -6.49 2.16 -3.16
C ALA A 55 -5.68 1.16 -4.02
N LEU A 56 -5.50 -0.07 -3.54
CA LEU A 56 -4.73 -1.11 -4.24
C LEU A 56 -5.41 -1.64 -5.51
N SER A 57 -6.75 -1.65 -5.56
CA SER A 57 -7.49 -2.33 -6.65
C SER A 57 -7.91 -1.41 -7.79
N ILE A 58 -8.00 -0.09 -7.61
CA ILE A 58 -8.40 0.83 -8.69
C ILE A 58 -7.29 1.71 -9.22
N SER A 59 -6.27 1.97 -8.40
CA SER A 59 -5.30 3.01 -8.69
C SER A 59 -4.19 2.50 -9.60
N ASP A 60 -3.74 3.36 -10.50
CA ASP A 60 -2.51 3.11 -11.27
C ASP A 60 -1.27 3.48 -10.42
N ARG A 61 -1.41 4.49 -9.58
CA ARG A 61 -0.42 4.92 -8.57
C ARG A 61 -1.12 5.36 -7.29
N ILE A 62 -0.46 5.18 -6.16
CA ILE A 62 -0.95 5.49 -4.83
C ILE A 62 0.05 6.42 -4.16
N ALA A 63 -0.45 7.47 -3.51
CA ALA A 63 0.30 8.29 -2.58
C ALA A 63 -0.19 7.98 -1.17
N VAL A 64 0.66 7.37 -0.35
CA VAL A 64 0.36 7.09 1.07
C VAL A 64 0.70 8.33 1.88
N MET A 65 -0.29 8.84 2.60
CA MET A 65 -0.20 10.07 3.38
C MET A 65 -0.12 9.76 4.88
N TYR A 66 0.81 10.42 5.60
CA TYR A 66 0.90 10.36 7.06
C TYR A 66 1.34 11.73 7.61
N GLY A 67 0.64 12.23 8.64
CA GLY A 67 0.98 13.51 9.26
C GLY A 67 1.05 14.70 8.28
N GLY A 68 0.24 14.68 7.23
CA GLY A 68 0.23 15.71 6.17
C GLY A 68 1.38 15.59 5.14
N LYS A 69 2.18 14.53 5.18
CA LYS A 69 3.27 14.28 4.23
C LYS A 69 2.98 13.04 3.38
N ALA A 70 3.43 13.05 2.13
CA ALA A 70 3.44 11.85 1.30
C ALA A 70 4.65 10.97 1.70
N GLU A 71 4.37 9.90 2.44
CA GLU A 71 5.39 8.95 2.92
C GLU A 71 5.97 8.13 1.77
N GLN A 72 5.11 7.73 0.84
CA GLN A 72 5.51 6.96 -0.33
C GLN A 72 4.54 7.19 -1.48
N VAL A 73 5.08 7.31 -2.69
CA VAL A 73 4.31 7.33 -3.92
C VAL A 73 4.82 6.23 -4.84
N GLY A 74 3.94 5.35 -5.28
CA GLY A 74 4.34 4.20 -6.10
C GLY A 74 3.15 3.50 -6.75
N THR A 75 3.42 2.48 -7.54
CA THR A 75 2.40 1.55 -8.01
C THR A 75 1.82 0.74 -6.84
N PRO A 76 0.60 0.17 -6.96
CA PRO A 76 0.07 -0.75 -5.95
C PRO A 76 1.04 -1.88 -5.59
N PHE A 77 1.77 -2.41 -6.59
CA PHE A 77 2.77 -3.44 -6.38
C PHE A 77 3.93 -2.97 -5.51
N GLU A 78 4.45 -1.76 -5.73
CA GLU A 78 5.55 -1.20 -4.92
C GLU A 78 5.08 -0.83 -3.52
N ILE A 79 3.91 -0.21 -3.39
CA ILE A 79 3.32 0.14 -2.09
C ILE A 79 3.09 -1.11 -1.24
N TYR A 80 2.58 -2.18 -1.86
CA TYR A 80 2.48 -3.47 -1.21
C TYR A 80 3.89 -4.03 -1.00
N ASN A 81 4.58 -4.55 -2.01
CA ASN A 81 5.76 -5.41 -1.84
C ASN A 81 7.04 -4.70 -1.36
N ARG A 82 7.13 -3.38 -1.49
CA ARG A 82 8.34 -2.60 -1.17
C ARG A 82 7.99 -1.32 -0.40
N PRO A 83 7.44 -1.45 0.82
CA PRO A 83 7.11 -0.29 1.63
C PRO A 83 8.40 0.44 2.05
N ALA A 84 8.43 1.75 1.88
CA ALA A 84 9.60 2.59 2.16
C ALA A 84 9.74 2.90 3.66
N THR A 85 8.64 2.87 4.41
CA THR A 85 8.62 3.14 5.85
C THR A 85 7.82 2.09 6.59
N LYS A 86 8.09 1.94 7.89
CA LYS A 86 7.31 1.05 8.78
C LYS A 86 5.83 1.43 8.79
N PHE A 87 5.53 2.72 8.67
CA PHE A 87 4.15 3.19 8.55
C PHE A 87 3.49 2.60 7.29
N VAL A 88 4.11 2.76 6.11
CA VAL A 88 3.54 2.21 4.88
C VAL A 88 3.42 0.69 4.94
N ALA A 89 4.41 0.00 5.53
CA ALA A 89 4.36 -1.45 5.72
C ALA A 89 3.14 -1.87 6.57
N ASN A 90 2.88 -1.17 7.68
CA ASN A 90 1.75 -1.43 8.57
C ASN A 90 0.41 -0.93 8.01
N PHE A 91 0.45 0.10 7.17
CA PHE A 91 -0.73 0.69 6.56
C PHE A 91 -1.25 -0.15 5.39
N VAL A 92 -0.46 -1.09 4.83
CA VAL A 92 -0.84 -1.80 3.60
C VAL A 92 -0.86 -3.31 3.88
N GLY A 93 -2.07 -3.80 4.17
CA GLY A 93 -2.36 -5.21 4.45
C GLY A 93 -2.10 -5.62 5.89
N THR A 94 -2.31 -6.90 6.17
CA THR A 94 -1.92 -7.52 7.43
C THR A 94 -0.43 -7.84 7.41
N LEU A 95 0.25 -7.51 8.51
CA LEU A 95 1.69 -7.66 8.64
C LEU A 95 2.02 -8.32 9.98
N ASN A 96 2.70 -9.45 9.93
CA ASN A 96 3.28 -10.06 11.11
C ASN A 96 4.67 -9.46 11.32
N VAL A 97 4.90 -8.87 12.50
CA VAL A 97 6.21 -8.37 12.90
C VAL A 97 6.86 -9.40 13.81
N LEU A 98 8.04 -9.86 13.42
CA LEU A 98 8.85 -10.78 14.20
C LEU A 98 10.12 -10.05 14.64
N GLU A 99 10.53 -10.24 15.89
CA GLU A 99 11.81 -9.74 16.38
C GLU A 99 12.91 -10.73 16.03
N GLY A 100 14.04 -10.24 15.52
CA GLY A 100 15.17 -11.07 15.15
C GLY A 100 16.50 -10.45 15.54
N THR A 101 17.47 -11.29 15.85
CA THR A 101 18.85 -10.89 16.13
C THR A 101 19.72 -11.17 14.91
N VAL A 102 20.46 -10.19 14.43
CA VAL A 102 21.39 -10.34 13.32
C VAL A 102 22.49 -11.33 13.71
N THR A 103 22.64 -12.42 12.95
CA THR A 103 23.75 -13.36 13.13
C THR A 103 24.90 -13.03 12.19
N ASP A 104 24.59 -12.65 10.93
CA ASP A 104 25.57 -12.17 9.96
C ASP A 104 24.96 -11.13 9.02
N ALA A 105 25.37 -9.87 9.20
CA ALA A 105 24.91 -8.77 8.37
C ALA A 105 25.40 -8.84 6.92
N ALA A 106 26.56 -9.48 6.67
CA ALA A 106 27.17 -9.54 5.34
C ALA A 106 26.48 -10.56 4.42
N SER A 107 25.88 -11.60 4.99
CA SER A 107 25.08 -12.61 4.26
C SER A 107 23.57 -12.46 4.47
N GLY A 108 23.13 -11.51 5.30
CA GLY A 108 21.71 -11.24 5.52
C GLY A 108 21.03 -12.25 6.46
N LYS A 109 21.79 -12.88 7.35
CA LYS A 109 21.28 -13.89 8.28
C LYS A 109 20.79 -13.27 9.58
N VAL A 110 19.59 -13.69 9.98
CA VAL A 110 18.91 -13.23 11.19
C VAL A 110 18.33 -14.44 11.91
N ARG A 111 18.51 -14.49 13.23
CA ARG A 111 17.87 -15.48 14.08
C ARG A 111 16.54 -14.95 14.60
N VAL A 112 15.48 -15.72 14.40
CA VAL A 112 14.14 -15.46 14.94
C VAL A 112 13.78 -16.64 15.84
N ASN A 113 13.56 -16.38 17.12
CA ASN A 113 13.43 -17.44 18.13
C ASN A 113 14.62 -18.43 18.04
N SER A 114 14.34 -19.71 17.73
CA SER A 114 15.34 -20.77 17.59
C SER A 114 15.75 -21.06 16.13
N GLN A 115 15.23 -20.32 15.14
CA GLN A 115 15.49 -20.55 13.72
C GLN A 115 16.33 -19.45 13.08
N GLU A 116 17.17 -19.81 12.11
CA GLU A 116 17.91 -18.86 11.27
C GLU A 116 17.17 -18.64 9.94
N VAL A 117 16.94 -17.38 9.61
CA VAL A 117 16.28 -16.92 8.38
C VAL A 117 17.31 -16.15 7.56
N SER A 118 17.34 -16.41 6.25
CA SER A 118 18.19 -15.67 5.31
C SER A 118 17.34 -14.66 4.54
N LEU A 119 17.72 -13.39 4.63
CA LEU A 119 17.11 -12.31 3.86
C LEU A 119 17.83 -12.11 2.53
N GLN A 120 17.13 -11.50 1.57
CA GLN A 120 17.76 -11.13 0.31
C GLN A 120 18.67 -9.92 0.50
N GLY A 121 19.98 -10.14 0.47
CA GLY A 121 21.00 -9.10 0.47
C GLY A 121 21.57 -8.76 1.84
N LYS A 122 22.47 -7.77 1.86
CA LYS A 122 23.15 -7.30 3.07
C LYS A 122 22.23 -6.45 3.95
N LEU A 123 22.40 -6.59 5.26
CA LEU A 123 21.73 -5.75 6.25
C LEU A 123 22.54 -4.49 6.48
N ASN A 124 22.34 -3.50 5.60
CA ASN A 124 23.07 -2.24 5.66
C ASN A 124 22.75 -1.48 6.95
N GLY A 125 23.80 -1.11 7.70
CA GLY A 125 23.67 -0.36 8.95
C GLY A 125 23.45 -1.21 10.20
N SER A 126 23.42 -2.54 10.07
CA SER A 126 23.33 -3.47 11.20
C SER A 126 24.62 -4.26 11.40
N LYS A 127 24.90 -4.64 12.65
CA LYS A 127 26.01 -5.49 13.07
C LYS A 127 25.48 -6.80 13.66
N SER A 128 26.35 -7.81 13.71
CA SER A 128 26.02 -9.06 14.41
C SER A 128 25.73 -8.76 15.88
N GLY A 129 24.63 -9.31 16.39
CA GLY A 129 24.09 -9.02 17.72
C GLY A 129 23.02 -7.92 17.77
N ASP A 130 22.86 -7.12 16.71
CA ASP A 130 21.80 -6.10 16.66
C ASP A 130 20.42 -6.75 16.57
N THR A 131 19.44 -6.15 17.23
CA THR A 131 18.03 -6.51 17.11
C THR A 131 17.38 -5.74 15.97
N LEU A 132 16.59 -6.43 15.13
CA LEU A 132 15.77 -5.83 14.09
C LEU A 132 14.37 -6.43 14.06
N SER A 133 13.44 -5.69 13.45
CA SER A 133 12.08 -6.18 13.19
C SER A 133 11.98 -6.72 11.75
N LEU A 134 11.56 -7.96 11.62
CA LEU A 134 11.22 -8.61 10.36
C LEU A 134 9.73 -8.48 10.10
N ALA A 135 9.39 -8.11 8.87
CA ALA A 135 8.01 -7.98 8.43
C ALA A 135 7.67 -9.15 7.51
N LEU A 136 6.64 -9.93 7.86
CA LEU A 136 6.15 -11.05 7.08
C LEU A 136 4.68 -10.84 6.74
N ARG A 137 4.36 -10.92 5.44
CA ARG A 137 2.98 -10.94 4.98
C ARG A 137 2.43 -12.38 4.92
N PRO A 138 1.14 -12.59 5.22
CA PRO A 138 0.47 -13.88 5.03
C PRO A 138 0.51 -14.39 3.59
#